data_AF-A0A920J1W8-F1
#
_entry.id   AF-A0A920J1W8-F1
#
_cell.length_a   1.000
_cell.length_b   1.000
_cell.length_c   1.000
_cell.angle_alpha   90.00
_cell.angle_beta   90.00
_cell.angle_gamma   90.00
#
_symmetry.space_group_name_H-M   'P 1'
#
loop_
_entity.id
_entity.type
_entity.pdbx_description
1 polymer ?
#
loop_
_entity_poly.entity_id
_entity_poly.type
_entity_poly.pdbx_seq_one_letter_code
_entity_poly.pdbx_strand_id
1 'polypeptide(L)'
;MDERYNCQWRRDLKLSWRNIQENKIDKKIRYHHKIVSAEWSTESKSWKLKVHKTDTDEEFFFSCNFLMMCQGYYRHNQGLPELER
;
A
#
# COMPACT_ATOMS: atom_id res chain seq x y z
N MET A 1 21.91 -8.11 -17.02
CA MET A 1 21.32 -7.02 -16.20
C MET A 1 22.47 -6.15 -15.74
N ASP A 2 22.40 -4.84 -15.98
CA ASP A 2 23.51 -3.88 -15.79
C ASP A 2 23.61 -3.43 -14.32
N GLU A 3 24.80 -3.57 -13.72
CA GLU A 3 25.11 -3.18 -12.33
C GLU A 3 24.93 -1.68 -12.06
N ARG A 4 24.91 -0.83 -13.10
CA ARG A 4 24.68 0.62 -12.98
C ARG A 4 23.27 0.99 -12.54
N TYR A 5 22.27 0.14 -12.79
CA TYR A 5 20.92 0.38 -12.26
C TYR A 5 20.87 0.19 -10.74
N ASN A 6 21.66 -0.72 -10.17
CA ASN A 6 21.55 -1.14 -8.76
C ASN A 6 21.94 -0.02 -7.76
N CYS A 7 22.86 0.87 -8.15
CA CYS A 7 23.34 1.95 -7.29
C CYS A 7 22.46 3.21 -7.30
N GLN A 8 21.67 3.46 -8.36
CA GLN A 8 20.74 4.59 -8.41
C GLN A 8 19.52 4.35 -7.51
N TRP A 9 18.84 3.20 -7.66
CA TRP A 9 17.65 2.86 -6.87
C TRP A 9 17.88 2.84 -5.35
N ARG A 10 19.07 2.43 -4.92
CA ARG A 10 19.43 2.43 -3.48
C ARG A 10 19.54 3.84 -2.90
N ARG A 11 19.93 4.84 -3.70
CA ARG A 11 19.97 6.25 -3.25
C ARG A 11 18.56 6.83 -3.21
N ASP A 12 17.76 6.55 -4.23
CA ASP A 12 16.39 7.10 -4.34
C ASP A 12 15.48 6.58 -3.22
N LEU A 13 15.57 5.28 -2.89
CA LEU A 13 14.87 4.70 -1.74
C LEU A 13 15.32 5.31 -0.40
N LYS A 14 16.63 5.54 -0.23
CA LYS A 14 17.17 6.20 0.97
C LYS A 14 16.66 7.62 1.11
N LEU A 15 16.57 8.37 0.01
CA LEU A 15 16.07 9.74 0.02
C LEU A 15 14.57 9.79 0.37
N SER A 16 13.76 8.90 -0.22
CA SER A 16 12.34 8.77 0.11
C SER A 16 12.11 8.44 1.59
N TRP A 17 12.87 7.49 2.14
CA TRP A 17 12.77 7.13 3.56
C TRP A 17 13.13 8.27 4.49
N ARG A 18 14.17 9.03 4.15
CA ARG A 18 14.58 10.22 4.90
C ARG A 18 13.44 11.24 4.98
N ASN A 19 12.75 11.52 3.86
CA ASN A 19 11.62 12.44 3.84
C ASN A 19 10.45 11.97 4.73
N ILE A 20 10.16 10.66 4.76
CA ILE A 20 9.12 10.08 5.62
C ILE A 20 9.44 10.33 7.10
N GLN A 21 10.69 10.11 7.49
CA GLN A 21 11.16 10.30 8.86
C GLN A 21 11.17 11.77 9.28
N GLU A 22 11.69 12.67 8.44
CA GLU A 22 11.74 14.11 8.70
C GLU A 22 10.33 14.70 8.90
N ASN A 23 9.34 14.20 8.15
CA ASN A 23 7.95 14.63 8.27
C ASN A 23 7.12 13.82 9.28
N LYS A 24 7.73 12.87 10.00
CA LYS A 24 7.07 12.00 11.00
C LYS A 24 5.85 11.25 10.43
N ILE A 25 5.90 10.90 9.15
CA ILE A 25 4.82 10.19 8.45
C ILE A 25 4.85 8.70 8.82
N ASP A 26 6.02 8.17 9.15
CA ASP A 26 6.26 6.80 9.59
C ASP A 26 5.25 6.35 10.67
N LYS A 27 4.99 7.20 11.67
CA LYS A 27 4.09 6.89 12.79
C LYS A 27 2.62 6.79 12.39
N LYS A 28 2.26 7.26 11.20
CA LYS A 28 0.90 7.23 10.66
C LYS A 28 0.69 6.06 9.69
N ILE A 29 1.76 5.39 9.27
CA ILE A 29 1.68 4.26 8.35
C ILE A 29 1.41 2.98 9.16
N ARG A 30 0.37 2.25 8.77
CA ARG A 30 0.04 0.94 9.31
C ARG A 30 0.57 -0.14 8.38
N TYR A 31 1.72 -0.71 8.71
CA TYR A 31 2.30 -1.84 7.97
C TYR A 31 1.52 -3.12 8.22
N HIS A 32 1.65 -4.11 7.34
CA HIS A 32 0.93 -5.40 7.39
C HIS A 32 -0.59 -5.29 7.27
N HIS A 33 -1.14 -4.12 6.92
CA HIS A 33 -2.58 -3.93 6.73
C HIS A 33 -2.93 -3.98 5.24
N LYS A 34 -3.56 -5.06 4.82
CA LYS A 34 -4.06 -5.24 3.45
C LYS A 34 -5.53 -4.83 3.38
N ILE A 35 -5.85 -3.82 2.58
CA ILE A 35 -7.24 -3.47 2.30
C ILE A 35 -7.86 -4.59 1.45
N VAL A 36 -8.95 -5.18 1.94
CA VAL A 36 -9.72 -6.25 1.28
C VAL A 36 -10.87 -5.68 0.47
N SER A 37 -11.63 -4.75 1.04
CA SER A 37 -12.68 -4.00 0.35
C SER A 37 -12.75 -2.56 0.84
N ALA A 38 -13.28 -1.69 -0.02
CA ALA A 38 -13.54 -0.29 0.26
C ALA A 38 -14.91 0.08 -0.35
N GLU A 39 -15.83 0.52 0.49
CA GLU A 39 -17.21 0.80 0.11
C GLU A 39 -17.62 2.19 0.58
N TRP A 40 -18.25 2.96 -0.29
CA TRP A 40 -18.77 4.27 0.09
C TRP A 40 -20.17 4.12 0.71
N SER A 41 -20.34 4.66 1.93
CA SER A 41 -21.66 4.79 2.55
C SER A 41 -22.21 6.19 2.33
N THR A 42 -23.32 6.28 1.61
CA THR A 42 -24.05 7.52 1.39
C THR A 42 -24.68 8.05 2.69
N GLU A 43 -25.16 7.16 3.55
CA GLU A 43 -25.78 7.51 4.84
C GLU A 43 -24.77 8.19 5.77
N SER A 44 -23.60 7.58 5.95
CA SER A 44 -22.55 8.12 6.82
C SER A 44 -21.55 9.03 6.11
N LYS A 45 -21.77 9.33 4.82
CA LYS A 45 -20.89 10.15 3.95
C LYS A 45 -19.40 9.83 4.14
N SER A 46 -19.08 8.54 4.16
CA SER A 46 -17.74 8.05 4.46
C SER A 46 -17.48 6.69 3.81
N TRP A 47 -16.20 6.43 3.56
CA TRP A 47 -15.71 5.12 3.19
C TRP A 47 -15.70 4.18 4.40
N LYS A 48 -16.12 2.94 4.17
CA LYS A 48 -15.96 1.80 5.06
C LYS A 48 -14.92 0.87 4.44
N LEU A 49 -13.87 0.57 5.19
CA LEU A 49 -12.75 -0.25 4.74
C LEU A 49 -12.71 -1.54 5.55
N LYS A 50 -12.69 -2.67 4.87
CA LYS A 50 -12.36 -3.96 5.48
C LYS A 50 -10.87 -4.22 5.25
N VAL A 51 -10.15 -4.48 6.33
CA VAL A 51 -8.69 -4.61 6.32
C VAL A 51 -8.29 -5.91 7.00
N HIS A 52 -7.39 -6.63 6.36
CA HIS A 52 -6.81 -7.84 6.88
C HIS A 52 -5.37 -7.57 7.32
N LYS A 53 -5.04 -7.91 8.56
CA LYS A 53 -3.72 -7.71 9.14
C LYS A 53 -2.87 -8.98 8.96
N THR A 54 -1.92 -8.94 8.03
CA THR A 54 -1.23 -10.13 7.50
C THR A 54 -0.30 -10.82 8.49
N ASP A 55 0.12 -10.15 9.56
CA ASP A 55 1.01 -10.70 10.57
C ASP A 55 0.26 -11.41 11.71
N THR A 56 -0.97 -11.01 12.01
CA THR A 56 -1.81 -11.61 13.06
C THR A 56 -3.03 -12.37 12.54
N ASP A 57 -3.27 -12.34 11.22
CA ASP A 57 -4.44 -12.93 10.55
C ASP A 57 -5.79 -12.30 10.98
N GLU A 58 -5.75 -11.14 11.63
CA GLU A 58 -6.94 -10.46 12.16
C GLU A 58 -7.64 -9.57 11.14
N GLU A 59 -8.94 -9.37 11.34
CA GLU A 59 -9.76 -8.47 10.53
C GLU A 59 -10.11 -7.18 11.28
N PHE A 60 -9.92 -6.05 10.60
CA PHE A 60 -10.20 -4.71 11.11
C PHE A 60 -11.14 -3.97 10.17
N PHE A 61 -11.97 -3.10 10.77
CA PHE A 61 -12.82 -2.19 10.05
C PHE A 61 -12.41 -0.75 10.33
N PHE A 62 -12.16 0.01 9.27
CA PHE A 62 -11.86 1.44 9.36
C PHE A 62 -12.93 2.25 8.64
N SER A 63 -13.04 3.53 9.02
CA SER A 63 -13.82 4.50 8.26
C SER A 63 -13.05 5.78 8.06
N CYS A 64 -13.21 6.40 6.89
CA CYS A 64 -12.63 7.70 6.58
C CYS A 64 -13.52 8.51 5.64
N ASN A 65 -13.40 9.84 5.71
CA ASN A 65 -14.15 10.74 4.84
C ASN A 65 -13.49 10.89 3.46
N PHE A 66 -12.19 10.62 3.37
CA PHE A 66 -11.42 10.73 2.14
C PHE A 66 -10.51 9.51 1.99
N LEU A 67 -10.48 8.94 0.78
CA LEU A 67 -9.68 7.77 0.44
C LEU A 67 -8.88 8.07 -0.83
N MET A 68 -7.55 8.01 -0.73
CA MET A 68 -6.64 8.15 -1.86
C MET A 68 -5.84 6.85 -2.02
N MET A 69 -5.96 6.24 -3.20
CA MET A 69 -5.46 4.91 -3.49
C MET A 69 -4.16 5.01 -4.30
N CYS A 70 -3.05 4.56 -3.72
CA CYS A 70 -1.70 4.62 -4.31
C CYS A 70 -1.06 3.23 -4.47
N GLN A 71 -1.84 2.15 -4.52
CA GLN A 71 -1.35 0.77 -4.61
C GLN A 71 -0.65 0.42 -5.93
N GLY A 72 -0.55 1.37 -6.86
CA GLY A 72 -0.11 1.12 -8.24
C GLY A 72 -1.19 0.42 -9.06
N TYR A 73 -0.91 0.27 -10.36
CA TYR A 73 -1.85 -0.34 -11.30
C TYR A 73 -1.61 -1.84 -11.49
N TYR A 74 -0.52 -2.37 -10.93
CA TYR A 74 -0.16 -3.77 -11.06
C TYR A 74 -0.92 -4.62 -10.04
N ARG A 75 -1.68 -5.60 -10.53
CA ARG A 75 -2.36 -6.58 -9.65
C ARG A 75 -1.33 -7.60 -9.19
N HIS A 76 -0.71 -7.37 -8.04
CA HIS A 76 0.30 -8.25 -7.44
C HIS A 76 -0.22 -9.67 -7.09
N ASN A 77 -1.53 -9.86 -7.12
CA ASN A 77 -2.25 -11.08 -6.80
C ASN A 77 -2.58 -11.94 -8.02
N GLN A 78 -2.25 -11.50 -9.23
CA GLN A 78 -2.25 -12.35 -10.43
C GLN A 78 -0.81 -12.41 -10.94
N GLY A 79 -0.23 -13.61 -11.01
CA GLY A 79 1.06 -13.80 -11.67
C GLY A 79 0.99 -13.35 -13.14
N LEU A 80 2.14 -13.05 -13.74
CA LEU A 80 2.21 -12.86 -15.19
C LEU A 80 1.54 -14.07 -15.87
N PRO A 81 0.60 -13.87 -16.81
CA PRO A 81 0.06 -14.97 -17.59
C PRO A 81 1.23 -15.74 -18.19
N GLU A 82 1.29 -17.03 -17.90
CA GLU A 82 2.25 -17.94 -18.50
C GLU A 82 2.01 -17.87 -20.02
N LEU A 83 2.94 -17.23 -20.74
CA LEU A 83 2.92 -17.25 -22.20
C LEU A 83 3.21 -18.69 -22.59
N GLU A 84 2.15 -19.43 -22.94
CA GLU A 84 2.23 -20.80 -23.45
C GLU A 84 3.29 -20.85 -24.56
N ARG A 85 4.29 -21.72 -24.36
CA ARG A 85 5.24 -22.14 -25.41
C ARG A 85 4.65 -23.30 -26.19
#